data_AF-A0A1Y5THD8-F1
#
_entry.id   AF-A0A1Y5THD8-F1
#
_cell.length_a   1.000
_cell.length_b   1.000
_cell.length_c   1.000
_cell.angle_alpha   90.00
_cell.angle_beta   90.00
_cell.angle_gamma   90.00
#
_symmetry.space_group_name_H-M   'P 1'
#
loop_
_entity.id
_entity.type
_entity.pdbx_description
1 polymer ?
#
loop_
_entity_poly.entity_id
_entity_poly.type
_entity_poly.pdbx_seq_one_letter_code
_entity_poly.pdbx_strand_id
1 'polypeptide(L)'
;MKLFDTNFHEMSDDSRRIYALYEMAHTLVDLAAALCFIVGSVFFFSEELQYAGTWLFVIGSILFAVKPTLRFARELKLLSLGRLKAADQPADDEKDIR
;
A
#
# COMPACT_ATOMS: atom_id res chain seq x y z
N MET A 1 14.89 -13.49 -37.92
CA MET A 1 15.41 -13.80 -36.57
C MET A 1 14.60 -12.99 -35.57
N LYS A 2 13.77 -13.66 -34.76
CA LYS A 2 13.07 -13.05 -33.62
C LYS A 2 14.08 -12.92 -32.50
N LEU A 3 14.64 -11.72 -32.31
CA LEU A 3 15.38 -11.39 -31.10
C LEU A 3 14.35 -11.04 -30.01
N PHE A 4 14.62 -11.52 -28.80
CA PHE A 4 13.83 -11.38 -27.57
C PHE A 4 12.76 -12.45 -27.40
N ASP A 5 13.26 -13.64 -27.06
CA ASP A 5 12.53 -14.68 -26.34
C ASP A 5 11.75 -14.10 -25.17
N THR A 6 10.44 -14.27 -25.23
CA THR A 6 9.55 -14.17 -24.08
C THR A 6 9.65 -15.49 -23.33
N ASN A 7 10.69 -15.65 -22.50
CA ASN A 7 10.83 -16.83 -21.63
C ASN A 7 11.50 -16.46 -20.31
N PHE A 8 10.69 -15.93 -19.40
CA PHE A 8 10.81 -16.20 -17.96
C PHE A 8 9.52 -16.90 -17.52
N HIS A 9 9.30 -18.11 -18.02
CA HIS A 9 8.10 -18.90 -17.77
C HIS A 9 8.32 -19.99 -16.70
N GLU A 10 9.27 -19.82 -15.76
CA GLU A 10 9.56 -20.86 -14.74
C GLU A 10 10.00 -20.30 -13.36
N MET A 11 9.44 -19.18 -12.89
CA MET A 11 9.64 -18.73 -11.49
C MET A 11 8.33 -18.44 -10.73
N SER A 12 7.16 -18.78 -11.29
CA SER A 12 5.92 -18.04 -11.00
C SER A 12 4.94 -18.67 -10.00
N ASP A 13 5.06 -19.93 -9.58
CA ASP A 13 4.02 -20.52 -8.70
C ASP A 13 4.20 -20.15 -7.22
N ASP A 14 5.44 -20.13 -6.72
CA ASP A 14 5.70 -19.81 -5.32
C ASP A 14 5.54 -18.31 -5.02
N SER A 15 5.99 -17.43 -5.91
CA SER A 15 5.82 -15.98 -5.75
C SER A 15 4.34 -15.56 -5.75
N ARG A 16 3.48 -16.27 -6.47
CA ARG A 16 2.04 -15.98 -6.55
C ARG A 16 1.31 -16.35 -5.26
N ARG A 17 1.70 -17.46 -4.62
CA ARG A 17 1.19 -17.86 -3.29
C ARG A 17 1.63 -16.89 -2.20
N ILE A 18 2.88 -16.45 -2.22
CA ILE A 18 3.40 -15.45 -1.26
C ILE A 18 2.63 -14.14 -1.41
N TYR A 19 2.41 -13.66 -2.63
CA TYR A 19 1.65 -12.44 -2.88
C TYR A 19 0.21 -12.52 -2.34
N ALA A 20 -0.47 -13.65 -2.59
CA ALA A 20 -1.83 -13.88 -2.09
C ALA A 20 -1.90 -13.92 -0.55
N LEU A 21 -0.89 -14.52 0.12
CA LEU A 21 -0.78 -14.52 1.58
C LEU A 21 -0.63 -13.11 2.15
N TYR A 22 0.19 -12.27 1.51
CA TYR A 22 0.35 -10.86 1.90
C TYR A 22 -0.96 -10.07 1.74
N GLU A 23 -1.68 -10.27 0.65
CA GLU A 23 -2.95 -9.57 0.40
C GLU A 23 -4.04 -9.98 1.41
N MET A 24 -4.10 -11.27 1.78
CA MET A 24 -4.94 -11.75 2.87
C MET A 24 -4.51 -11.18 4.23
N ALA A 25 -3.21 -11.15 4.53
CA ALA A 25 -2.70 -10.59 5.78
C ALA A 25 -3.07 -9.11 5.92
N HIS A 26 -2.94 -8.33 4.86
CA HIS A 26 -3.37 -6.92 4.86
C HIS A 26 -4.87 -6.77 5.08
N THR A 27 -5.68 -7.61 4.44
CA THR A 27 -7.13 -7.62 4.67
C THR A 27 -7.47 -7.98 6.12
N LEU A 28 -6.76 -8.94 6.72
CA LEU A 28 -6.93 -9.32 8.11
C LEU A 28 -6.58 -8.17 9.07
N VAL A 29 -5.49 -7.44 8.79
CA VAL A 29 -5.08 -6.26 9.56
C VAL A 29 -6.13 -5.15 9.46
N ASP A 30 -6.67 -4.89 8.27
CA ASP A 30 -7.73 -3.90 8.07
C ASP A 30 -9.01 -4.28 8.84
N LEU A 31 -9.39 -5.56 8.83
CA LEU A 31 -10.53 -6.08 9.59
C LEU A 31 -10.29 -5.98 11.10
N ALA A 32 -9.09 -6.32 11.57
CA ALA A 32 -8.73 -6.19 12.98
C ALA A 32 -8.80 -4.72 13.44
N ALA A 33 -8.30 -3.79 12.62
CA ALA A 33 -8.41 -2.36 12.91
C ALA A 33 -9.88 -1.91 13.02
N ALA A 34 -10.72 -2.32 12.07
CA ALA A 34 -12.15 -2.01 12.08
C ALA A 34 -12.85 -2.55 13.34
N LEU A 35 -12.56 -3.80 13.73
CA LEU A 35 -13.10 -4.39 14.95
C LEU A 35 -12.64 -3.65 16.21
N CYS A 36 -11.36 -3.28 16.30
CA CYS A 36 -10.84 -2.48 17.41
C CYS A 36 -11.59 -1.14 17.54
N PHE A 37 -11.86 -0.45 16.42
CA PHE A 37 -12.63 0.79 16.45
C PHE A 37 -14.08 0.58 16.89
N ILE A 38 -14.78 -0.41 16.34
CA ILE A 38 -16.16 -0.69 16.70
C ILE A 38 -16.29 -1.03 18.18
N VAL A 39 -15.46 -1.97 18.68
CA VAL A 39 -15.48 -2.37 20.09
C VAL A 39 -15.06 -1.23 20.98
N GLY A 40 -13.99 -0.50 20.61
CA GLY A 40 -13.56 0.69 21.33
C GLY A 40 -14.67 1.74 21.42
N SER A 41 -15.45 1.94 20.35
CA SER A 41 -16.56 2.91 20.33
C SER A 41 -17.64 2.52 21.32
N VAL A 42 -17.94 1.23 21.44
CA VAL A 42 -18.89 0.71 22.44
C VAL A 42 -18.35 0.92 23.86
N PHE A 43 -17.03 0.80 24.07
CA PHE A 43 -16.44 1.00 25.40
C PHE A 43 -16.53 2.45 25.89
N PHE A 44 -16.60 3.44 25.00
CA PHE A 44 -16.75 4.84 25.38
C PHE A 44 -18.09 5.18 26.06
N PHE A 45 -19.08 4.28 26.01
CA PHE A 45 -20.37 4.46 26.68
C PHE A 45 -20.34 4.22 28.20
N SER A 46 -19.24 3.68 28.75
CA SER A 46 -19.06 3.46 30.19
C SER A 46 -17.73 4.07 30.65
N GLU A 47 -17.76 4.89 31.70
CA GLU A 47 -16.55 5.52 32.25
C GLU A 47 -15.49 4.49 32.68
N GLU A 48 -15.92 3.33 33.19
CA GLU A 48 -15.02 2.25 33.61
C GLU A 48 -14.26 1.63 32.44
N LEU A 49 -14.86 1.60 31.24
CA LEU A 49 -14.28 0.97 30.05
C LEU A 49 -13.53 1.97 29.14
N GLN A 50 -13.65 3.27 29.37
CA GLN A 50 -13.03 4.30 28.53
C GLN A 50 -11.51 4.15 28.42
N TYR A 51 -10.83 3.75 29.50
CA TYR A 51 -9.39 3.51 29.46
C TYR A 51 -9.03 2.39 28.47
N ALA A 52 -9.77 1.28 28.50
CA ALA A 52 -9.59 0.18 27.55
C ALA A 52 -10.01 0.58 26.12
N GLY A 53 -11.11 1.32 25.97
CA GLY A 53 -11.58 1.83 24.69
C GLY A 53 -10.57 2.74 24.00
N THR A 54 -9.88 3.59 24.78
CA THR A 54 -8.81 4.46 24.28
C THR A 54 -7.67 3.65 23.68
N TRP A 55 -7.21 2.61 24.37
CA TRP A 55 -6.14 1.75 23.84
C TRP A 55 -6.57 0.96 22.60
N LEU A 56 -7.82 0.48 22.55
CA LEU A 56 -8.37 -0.14 21.34
C LEU A 56 -8.34 0.82 20.14
N PHE A 57 -8.67 2.10 20.36
CA PHE A 57 -8.58 3.12 19.33
C PHE A 57 -7.14 3.40 18.89
N VAL A 58 -6.20 3.48 19.83
CA VAL A 58 -4.77 3.69 19.50
C VAL A 58 -4.24 2.51 18.67
N ILE A 59 -4.49 1.28 19.11
CA ILE A 59 -4.06 0.07 18.39
C ILE A 59 -4.72 0.01 17.02
N GLY A 60 -6.05 0.20 16.94
CA GLY A 60 -6.77 0.24 15.68
C GLY A 60 -6.23 1.30 14.72
N SER A 61 -5.85 2.48 15.23
CA SER A 61 -5.25 3.56 14.43
C SER A 61 -3.90 3.18 13.86
N ILE A 62 -3.04 2.54 14.66
CA ILE A 62 -1.73 2.07 14.20
C ILE A 62 -1.92 1.04 13.08
N LEU A 63 -2.80 0.05 13.28
CA LEU A 63 -3.09 -0.99 12.28
C LEU A 63 -3.63 -0.37 10.98
N PHE A 64 -4.59 0.55 11.09
CA PHE A 64 -5.20 1.24 9.96
C PHE A 64 -4.19 2.11 9.18
N ALA A 65 -3.20 2.70 9.84
CA ALA A 65 -2.24 3.61 9.21
C ALA A 65 -1.23 2.90 8.29
N VAL A 66 -0.96 1.61 8.48
CA VAL A 66 0.12 0.89 7.76
C VAL A 66 -0.09 0.93 6.24
N LYS A 67 -1.27 0.51 5.78
CA LYS A 67 -1.59 0.37 4.34
C LYS A 67 -1.63 1.70 3.57
N PRO A 68 -2.34 2.76 4.03
CA PRO A 68 -2.32 4.05 3.36
C PRO A 68 -0.92 4.67 3.37
N THR A 69 -0.12 4.47 4.42
CA THR A 69 1.27 4.96 4.48
C THR A 69 2.15 4.34 3.41
N LEU A 70 2.06 3.01 3.21
CA LEU A 70 2.79 2.32 2.15
C LEU A 70 2.36 2.77 0.75
N ARG A 71 1.05 2.92 0.54
CA ARG A 71 0.51 3.41 -0.73
C ARG A 71 0.98 4.83 -1.02
N PHE A 72 0.93 5.70 -0.02
CA PHE A 72 1.36 7.09 -0.13
C PHE A 72 2.87 7.20 -0.40
N ALA A 73 3.70 6.44 0.31
CA ALA A 73 5.14 6.39 0.07
C ALA A 73 5.48 5.94 -1.36
N ARG A 74 4.73 4.96 -1.89
CA ARG A 74 4.87 4.50 -3.28
C ARG A 74 4.51 5.61 -4.27
N GLU A 75 3.39 6.29 -4.07
CA GLU A 75 2.92 7.40 -4.92
C GLU A 75 3.92 8.56 -4.92
N LEU A 76 4.48 8.95 -3.77
CA LEU A 76 5.54 9.96 -3.67
C LEU A 76 6.79 9.58 -4.46
N LYS A 77 7.23 8.32 -4.36
CA LYS A 77 8.41 7.84 -5.10
C LYS A 77 8.17 7.87 -6.62
N LEU A 78 6.99 7.45 -7.08
CA LEU A 78 6.63 7.50 -8.49
C LEU A 78 6.59 8.93 -9.03
N LEU A 79 6.03 9.88 -8.26
CA LEU A 79 6.04 11.30 -8.61
C LEU A 79 7.48 11.84 -8.75
N SER A 80 8.40 11.42 -7.87
CA SER A 80 9.80 11.84 -7.95
C SER A 80 10.49 11.33 -9.23
N LEU A 81 10.26 10.06 -9.61
CA LEU A 81 10.84 9.47 -10.82
C LEU A 81 10.27 10.08 -12.11
N GLY A 82 8.96 10.33 -12.16
CA GLY A 82 8.34 11.02 -13.29
C GLY A 82 8.92 12.43 -13.49
N ARG A 83 9.20 13.13 -12.39
CA ARG A 83 9.83 14.46 -12.43
C ARG A 83 11.30 14.42 -12.90
N LEU A 84 12.05 13.38 -12.50
CA LEU A 84 13.42 13.18 -12.99
C LEU A 84 13.44 12.86 -14.49
N LYS A 85 12.54 11.99 -14.96
CA LYS A 85 12.44 11.67 -16.40
C LYS A 85 12.04 12.89 -17.24
N ALA A 86 11.14 13.74 -16.75
CA ALA A 86 10.76 14.98 -17.42
C ALA A 86 11.88 16.03 -17.46
N ALA A 87 12.79 16.01 -16.48
CA ALA A 87 13.96 16.92 -16.43
C ALA A 87 15.16 16.39 -17.23
N ASP A 88 15.27 15.07 -17.41
CA ASP A 88 16.36 14.40 -18.14
C ASP A 88 16.06 14.26 -19.64
N GLN A 89 14.79 14.32 -20.05
CA GLN A 89 14.42 14.41 -21.46
C GLN A 89 14.76 15.82 -21.98
N PRO A 90 15.83 16.00 -22.79
CA PRO A 90 16.03 17.28 -23.46
C PRO A 90 14.90 17.45 -24.46
N ALA A 91 14.50 18.70 -24.71
CA ALA A 91 13.46 19.09 -25.65
C ALA A 91 13.82 18.69 -27.10
N ASP A 92 13.82 17.39 -27.41
CA ASP A 92 14.06 16.83 -28.74
C ASP A 92 12.78 16.75 -29.58
N ASP A 93 11.67 17.33 -29.10
CA ASP A 93 10.41 17.46 -29.84
C ASP A 93 10.42 18.62 -30.87
N GLU A 94 11.50 19.42 -30.97
CA GLU A 94 11.58 20.58 -31.89
C GLU A 94 12.25 20.28 -33.26
N LYS A 95 12.22 19.03 -33.76
CA LYS A 95 12.83 18.70 -35.07
C LYS A 95 12.01 17.84 -36.04
N ASP A 96 10.70 17.67 -35.84
CA ASP A 96 9.85 16.93 -36.79
C ASP A 96 8.82 17.81 -37.54
N ILE A 97 9.04 19.12 -37.59
CA ILE A 97 8.28 20.04 -38.45
C ILE A 97 9.26 20.73 -39.41
N ARG A 98 9.82 19.97 -40.35
CA ARG A 98 10.42 20.49 -41.58
C ARG A 98 9.76 19.85 -42.79
#